data_AF-A0A837ZYH7-F1
#
_entry.id   AF-A0A837ZYH7-F1
#
_cell.length_a   1.000
_cell.length_b   1.000
_cell.length_c   1.000
_cell.angle_alpha   90.00
_cell.angle_beta   90.00
_cell.angle_gamma   90.00
#
_symmetry.space_group_name_H-M   'P 1'
#
loop_
_entity.id
_entity.type
_entity.pdbx_description
1 polymer ?
#
loop_
_entity_poly.entity_id
_entity_poly.type
_entity_poly.pdbx_seq_one_letter_code
_entity_poly.pdbx_strand_id
1 'polypeptide(L)'
;MRLANESGLWATGPPPAPIPAVAVLEVSGAVLSWPVDDPSHPPVLAFTDPARADWMWRILGEAGHVAVVEALRDRDRTEVIELPSVSVLSGSADSLRRLALGHWLRRWWPASRRDGITALDPAVLDAELAVLTAAAEDYFTDDTLDADVVGLLAPHGAALGSYRDPRVDALVARCRDLADELGVRWDSQGSGAARREDYALAAGLGDEPRSPGTIAAGGVTIAWSDVPPAIFDAAEHNLDWAVVTEDATVTVQVRAAVSGPDSAAGIPVSLRCGAFHGAGLLDAEGGAVLPVLDADGRPAEEAQAWNADWSATRVGVGGGGAAESSELRDRVRAFACARLATPAADAFLAELLAAESDY
;
A
#
# COMPACT_ATOMS: atom_id res chain seq x y z
N MET A 1 -18.53 -3.31 -24.96
CA MET A 1 -18.16 -3.80 -23.61
C MET A 1 -18.48 -5.27 -23.50
N ARG A 2 -17.61 -6.05 -22.83
CA ARG A 2 -17.81 -7.47 -22.54
C ARG A 2 -18.00 -7.65 -21.04
N LEU A 3 -19.01 -8.42 -20.63
CA LEU A 3 -19.26 -8.82 -19.25
C LEU A 3 -18.98 -10.31 -19.10
N ALA A 4 -18.20 -10.66 -18.10
CA ALA A 4 -17.94 -12.05 -17.72
C ALA A 4 -18.12 -12.20 -16.21
N ASN A 5 -18.57 -13.39 -15.78
CA ASN A 5 -18.61 -13.69 -14.35
C ASN A 5 -17.23 -14.17 -13.90
N GLU A 6 -16.63 -13.46 -12.98
CA GLU A 6 -15.35 -13.79 -12.36
C GLU A 6 -15.59 -13.98 -10.86
N SER A 7 -15.35 -15.21 -10.38
CA SER A 7 -15.48 -15.55 -8.96
C SER A 7 -16.83 -15.16 -8.32
N GLY A 8 -17.92 -15.18 -9.10
CA GLY A 8 -19.27 -14.86 -8.63
C GLY A 8 -19.72 -13.42 -8.85
N LEU A 9 -18.83 -12.53 -9.32
CA LEU A 9 -19.15 -11.13 -9.65
C LEU A 9 -19.11 -10.91 -11.17
N TRP A 10 -19.98 -10.06 -11.69
CA TRP A 10 -19.93 -9.65 -13.09
C TRP A 10 -18.91 -8.53 -13.27
N ALA A 11 -17.91 -8.74 -14.14
CA ALA A 11 -16.85 -7.78 -14.39
C ALA A 11 -16.79 -7.33 -15.86
N THR A 12 -16.36 -6.09 -16.09
CA THR A 12 -16.08 -5.57 -17.43
C THR A 12 -14.62 -5.79 -17.81
N GLY A 13 -14.35 -6.42 -18.94
CA GLY A 13 -12.98 -6.56 -19.43
C GLY A 13 -12.18 -7.66 -18.73
N PRO A 14 -10.83 -7.64 -18.83
CA PRO A 14 -9.98 -8.67 -18.22
C PRO A 14 -9.84 -8.47 -16.70
N PRO A 15 -9.34 -9.49 -15.98
CA PRO A 15 -8.97 -9.34 -14.57
C PRO A 15 -8.04 -8.15 -14.35
N PRO A 16 -8.17 -7.45 -13.21
CA PRO A 16 -7.32 -6.32 -12.88
C PRO A 16 -5.85 -6.74 -12.72
N ALA A 17 -4.94 -5.75 -12.77
CA ALA A 17 -3.54 -5.96 -12.44
C ALA A 17 -3.39 -6.52 -11.00
N PRO A 18 -2.35 -7.31 -10.72
CA PRO A 18 -2.11 -7.83 -9.37
C PRO A 18 -1.76 -6.69 -8.41
N ILE A 19 -2.08 -6.86 -7.12
CA ILE A 19 -1.58 -5.99 -6.05
C ILE A 19 -0.05 -6.09 -6.04
N PRO A 20 0.69 -4.97 -5.92
CA PRO A 20 0.20 -3.60 -5.71
C PRO A 20 0.08 -2.75 -7.00
N ALA A 21 0.10 -3.31 -8.20
CA ALA A 21 0.02 -2.54 -9.45
C ALA A 21 -1.42 -2.14 -9.87
N VAL A 22 -2.37 -2.13 -8.94
CA VAL A 22 -3.77 -1.80 -9.18
C VAL A 22 -4.28 -0.77 -8.18
N ALA A 23 -4.94 0.28 -8.68
CA ALA A 23 -5.75 1.19 -7.90
C ALA A 23 -7.20 0.70 -7.91
N VAL A 24 -7.84 0.69 -6.74
CA VAL A 24 -9.19 0.16 -6.53
C VAL A 24 -10.02 1.19 -5.78
N LEU A 25 -11.30 1.32 -6.15
CA LEU A 25 -12.27 2.16 -5.46
C LEU A 25 -13.62 1.43 -5.35
N GLU A 26 -14.14 1.30 -4.14
CA GLU A 26 -15.50 0.81 -3.89
C GLU A 26 -16.51 1.95 -3.95
N VAL A 27 -17.47 1.87 -4.87
CA VAL A 27 -18.62 2.78 -4.99
C VAL A 27 -19.91 1.99 -4.81
N SER A 28 -21.06 2.67 -4.73
CA SER A 28 -22.34 1.98 -4.54
C SER A 28 -22.60 0.92 -5.61
N GLY A 29 -22.70 -0.33 -5.20
CA GLY A 29 -23.02 -1.46 -6.10
C GLY A 29 -21.89 -1.94 -7.02
N ALA A 30 -20.68 -1.37 -6.95
CA ALA A 30 -19.55 -1.86 -7.75
C ALA A 30 -18.17 -1.51 -7.16
N VAL A 31 -17.16 -2.25 -7.62
CA VAL A 31 -15.76 -1.93 -7.42
C VAL A 31 -15.15 -1.56 -8.75
N LEU A 32 -14.50 -0.40 -8.84
CA LEU A 32 -13.75 0.04 -10.01
C LEU A 32 -12.27 -0.20 -9.79
N SER A 33 -11.58 -0.64 -10.85
CA SER A 33 -10.14 -0.88 -10.80
C SER A 33 -9.42 -0.37 -12.03
N TRP A 34 -8.20 0.12 -11.82
CA TRP A 34 -7.30 0.63 -12.85
C TRP A 34 -5.87 0.14 -12.61
N PRO A 35 -5.09 -0.16 -13.66
CA PRO A 35 -3.64 -0.21 -13.53
C PRO A 35 -3.11 1.16 -13.06
N VAL A 36 -2.20 1.18 -12.09
CA VAL A 36 -1.71 2.44 -11.50
C VAL A 36 -0.90 3.28 -12.50
N ASP A 37 -0.13 2.60 -13.35
CA ASP A 37 0.86 3.15 -14.26
C ASP A 37 0.36 3.33 -15.71
N ASP A 38 -0.91 3.02 -15.98
CA ASP A 38 -1.56 3.28 -17.27
C ASP A 38 -2.85 4.11 -17.09
N PRO A 39 -2.73 5.46 -17.08
CA PRO A 39 -3.90 6.35 -16.96
C PRO A 39 -4.88 6.26 -18.12
N SER A 40 -4.48 5.69 -19.26
CA SER A 40 -5.32 5.63 -20.45
C SER A 40 -6.30 4.45 -20.42
N HIS A 41 -6.07 3.48 -19.54
CA HIS A 41 -6.92 2.30 -19.44
C HIS A 41 -8.28 2.66 -18.82
N PRO A 42 -9.42 2.28 -19.45
CA PRO A 42 -10.73 2.46 -18.83
C PRO A 42 -10.86 1.60 -17.56
N PRO A 43 -11.75 1.97 -16.61
CA PRO A 43 -11.99 1.16 -15.43
C PRO A 43 -12.48 -0.24 -15.78
N VAL A 44 -11.99 -1.23 -15.05
CA VAL A 44 -12.65 -2.53 -14.90
C VAL A 44 -13.68 -2.39 -13.78
N LEU A 45 -14.96 -2.52 -14.13
CA LEU A 45 -16.11 -2.46 -13.24
C LEU A 45 -16.49 -3.87 -12.81
N ALA A 46 -16.38 -4.20 -11.52
CA ALA A 46 -16.89 -5.43 -10.93
C ALA A 46 -18.15 -5.12 -10.12
N PHE A 47 -19.31 -5.60 -10.57
CA PHE A 47 -20.59 -5.29 -9.94
C PHE A 47 -20.86 -6.19 -8.74
N THR A 48 -21.01 -5.58 -7.57
CA THR A 48 -21.44 -6.22 -6.32
C THR A 48 -22.97 -6.25 -6.23
N ASP A 49 -23.62 -5.16 -6.65
CA ASP A 49 -25.06 -5.04 -6.80
C ASP A 49 -25.39 -4.00 -7.91
N PRO A 50 -25.65 -4.44 -9.15
CA PRO A 50 -25.96 -3.54 -10.26
C PRO A 50 -27.17 -2.64 -10.03
N ALA A 51 -28.13 -3.05 -9.18
CA ALA A 51 -29.33 -2.28 -8.90
C ALA A 51 -29.06 -1.05 -8.01
N ARG A 52 -27.93 -1.03 -7.30
CA ARG A 52 -27.47 0.10 -6.47
C ARG A 52 -26.50 1.04 -7.20
N ALA A 53 -26.04 0.66 -8.39
CA ALA A 53 -25.11 1.43 -9.20
C ALA A 53 -25.83 2.54 -10.02
N ASP A 54 -26.61 3.39 -9.35
CA ASP A 54 -27.35 4.48 -9.99
C ASP A 54 -26.43 5.50 -10.67
N TRP A 55 -25.20 5.68 -10.18
CA TRP A 55 -24.19 6.54 -10.81
C TRP A 55 -23.74 6.04 -12.19
N MET A 56 -24.01 4.78 -12.58
CA MET A 56 -23.50 4.15 -13.80
C MET A 56 -23.90 4.91 -15.07
N TRP A 57 -25.03 5.62 -15.10
CA TRP A 57 -25.41 6.45 -16.26
C TRP A 57 -24.43 7.60 -16.50
N ARG A 58 -23.72 8.08 -15.47
CA ARG A 58 -22.70 9.12 -15.59
C ARG A 58 -21.45 8.62 -16.34
N ILE A 59 -21.15 7.32 -16.22
CA ILE A 59 -19.95 6.69 -16.81
C ILE A 59 -20.26 5.99 -18.14
N LEU A 60 -21.41 5.34 -18.27
CA LEU A 60 -21.78 4.57 -19.46
C LEU A 60 -22.83 5.25 -20.34
N GLY A 61 -23.35 6.40 -19.91
CA GLY A 61 -24.55 7.02 -20.49
C GLY A 61 -25.83 6.30 -20.08
N GLU A 62 -26.98 6.97 -20.25
CA GLU A 62 -28.30 6.43 -19.92
C GLU A 62 -28.59 5.10 -20.63
N ALA A 63 -28.33 5.03 -21.94
CA ALA A 63 -28.52 3.82 -22.73
C ALA A 63 -27.60 2.67 -22.28
N GLY A 64 -26.36 2.98 -21.89
CA GLY A 64 -25.41 2.01 -21.37
C GLY A 64 -25.82 1.45 -20.01
N HIS A 65 -26.31 2.32 -19.11
CA HIS A 65 -26.84 1.92 -17.81
C HIS A 65 -28.00 0.92 -17.98
N VAL A 66 -29.00 1.26 -18.79
CA VAL A 66 -30.16 0.38 -19.05
C VAL A 66 -29.72 -0.95 -19.66
N ALA A 67 -28.81 -0.91 -20.64
CA ALA A 67 -28.30 -2.12 -21.28
C ALA A 67 -27.60 -3.06 -20.29
N VAL A 68 -26.81 -2.54 -19.35
CA VAL A 68 -26.16 -3.34 -18.32
C VAL A 68 -27.17 -3.91 -17.32
N VAL A 69 -28.09 -3.10 -16.81
CA VAL A 69 -29.11 -3.59 -15.86
C VAL A 69 -29.99 -4.68 -16.47
N GLU A 70 -30.44 -4.51 -17.71
CA GLU A 70 -31.23 -5.53 -18.42
C GLU A 70 -30.39 -6.78 -18.75
N ALA A 71 -29.11 -6.60 -19.10
CA ALA A 71 -28.21 -7.72 -19.36
C ALA A 71 -27.98 -8.58 -18.11
N LEU A 72 -27.90 -7.97 -16.93
CA LEU A 72 -27.61 -8.67 -15.67
C LEU A 72 -28.86 -9.24 -14.98
N ARG A 73 -30.07 -8.92 -15.47
CA ARG A 73 -31.33 -9.47 -14.93
C ARG A 73 -31.48 -10.97 -15.29
N ASP A 74 -31.63 -11.79 -14.26
CA ASP A 74 -31.97 -13.24 -14.32
C ASP A 74 -31.02 -14.13 -15.16
N ARG A 75 -29.71 -13.84 -15.18
CA ARG A 75 -28.72 -14.60 -15.98
C ARG A 75 -27.94 -15.68 -15.24
N ASP A 76 -27.63 -16.74 -15.98
CA ASP A 76 -26.69 -17.78 -15.56
C ASP A 76 -25.27 -17.19 -15.46
N ARG A 77 -24.59 -17.50 -14.36
CA ARG A 77 -23.24 -17.00 -14.04
C ARG A 77 -22.15 -17.60 -14.93
N THR A 78 -22.48 -18.47 -15.88
CA THR A 78 -21.51 -19.09 -16.79
C THR A 78 -21.47 -18.44 -18.18
N GLU A 79 -22.39 -17.52 -18.48
CA GLU A 79 -22.45 -16.85 -19.78
C GLU A 79 -21.48 -15.66 -19.88
N VAL A 80 -20.97 -15.40 -21.10
CA VAL A 80 -20.29 -14.15 -21.45
C VAL A 80 -21.27 -13.29 -22.23
N ILE A 81 -21.43 -12.03 -21.83
CA ILE A 81 -22.37 -11.10 -22.45
C ILE A 81 -21.61 -10.03 -23.21
N GLU A 82 -21.93 -9.87 -24.49
CA GLU A 82 -21.36 -8.83 -25.35
C GLU A 82 -22.35 -7.67 -25.51
N LEU A 83 -21.93 -6.47 -25.12
CA LEU A 83 -22.66 -5.21 -25.22
C LEU A 83 -21.90 -4.25 -26.15
N PRO A 84 -21.98 -4.42 -27.48
CA PRO A 84 -21.10 -3.73 -28.43
C PRO A 84 -21.29 -2.20 -28.45
N SER A 85 -22.48 -1.71 -28.12
CA SER A 85 -22.79 -0.27 -28.08
C SER A 85 -22.52 0.40 -26.73
N VAL A 86 -22.00 -0.35 -25.76
CA VAL A 86 -21.70 0.17 -24.42
C VAL A 86 -20.19 0.33 -24.26
N SER A 87 -19.78 1.52 -23.83
CA SER A 87 -18.40 1.89 -23.52
C SER A 87 -18.39 2.95 -22.42
N VAL A 88 -17.28 3.02 -21.68
CA VAL A 88 -17.03 4.13 -20.75
C VAL A 88 -16.91 5.43 -21.55
N LEU A 89 -17.63 6.46 -21.14
CA LEU A 89 -17.56 7.80 -21.70
C LEU A 89 -16.20 8.42 -21.36
N SER A 90 -15.53 9.00 -22.36
CA SER A 90 -14.21 9.60 -22.17
C SER A 90 -14.23 10.67 -21.07
N GLY A 91 -13.29 10.58 -20.13
CA GLY A 91 -13.14 11.52 -19.01
C GLY A 91 -14.15 11.36 -17.87
N SER A 92 -15.22 10.57 -18.06
CA SER A 92 -16.28 10.42 -17.04
C SER A 92 -15.83 9.77 -15.74
N ALA A 93 -14.73 9.02 -15.78
CA ALA A 93 -14.18 8.29 -14.65
C ALA A 93 -12.91 8.93 -14.07
N ASP A 94 -12.45 10.08 -14.58
CA ASP A 94 -11.14 10.67 -14.21
C ASP A 94 -11.09 11.05 -12.73
N SER A 95 -12.18 11.61 -12.20
CA SER A 95 -12.25 11.97 -10.77
C SER A 95 -12.23 10.75 -9.86
N LEU A 96 -12.93 9.67 -10.25
CA LEU A 96 -12.92 8.40 -9.51
C LEU A 96 -11.55 7.71 -9.61
N ARG A 97 -10.92 7.77 -10.78
CA ARG A 97 -9.56 7.26 -10.97
C ARG A 97 -8.57 8.01 -10.07
N ARG A 98 -8.68 9.34 -9.99
CA ARG A 98 -7.85 10.15 -9.07
C ARG A 98 -8.06 9.70 -7.63
N LEU A 99 -9.30 9.51 -7.19
CA LEU A 99 -9.60 9.04 -5.85
C LEU A 99 -9.04 7.63 -5.57
N ALA A 100 -9.21 6.69 -6.51
CA ALA A 100 -8.63 5.35 -6.44
C ALA A 100 -7.10 5.39 -6.33
N LEU A 101 -6.45 6.24 -7.13
CA LEU A 101 -5.02 6.44 -7.06
C LEU A 101 -4.59 7.02 -5.70
N GLY A 102 -5.34 7.96 -5.13
CA GLY A 102 -5.06 8.49 -3.80
C GLY A 102 -5.13 7.42 -2.70
N HIS A 103 -6.14 6.53 -2.74
CA HIS A 103 -6.19 5.39 -1.82
C HIS A 103 -5.05 4.41 -2.05
N TRP A 104 -4.61 4.25 -3.29
CA TRP A 104 -3.41 3.48 -3.61
C TRP A 104 -2.14 4.13 -3.03
N LEU A 105 -1.95 5.45 -3.19
CA LEU A 105 -0.83 6.19 -2.57
C LEU A 105 -0.81 5.98 -1.06
N ARG A 106 -1.97 6.08 -0.41
CA ARG A 106 -2.10 5.89 1.03
C ARG A 106 -1.72 4.48 1.50
N ARG A 107 -2.02 3.46 0.70
CA ARG A 107 -1.86 2.04 1.08
C ARG A 107 -0.60 1.37 0.52
N TRP A 108 -0.04 1.85 -0.58
CA TRP A 108 0.96 1.10 -1.34
C TRP A 108 2.12 1.95 -1.86
N TRP A 109 2.21 3.23 -1.45
CA TRP A 109 3.33 4.06 -1.87
C TRP A 109 4.67 3.44 -1.45
N PRO A 110 5.58 3.15 -2.41
CA PRO A 110 6.78 2.40 -2.14
C PRO A 110 7.91 3.31 -1.64
N ALA A 111 7.73 3.96 -0.49
CA ALA A 111 8.75 4.81 0.11
C ALA A 111 10.06 4.03 0.31
N SER A 112 11.17 4.61 -0.16
CA SER A 112 12.48 3.96 -0.16
C SER A 112 13.56 5.01 -0.10
N ARG A 113 14.34 5.03 0.98
CA ARG A 113 15.49 5.95 1.07
C ARG A 113 16.61 5.52 0.12
N ARG A 114 16.72 4.20 -0.12
CA ARG A 114 17.75 3.62 -1.01
C ARG A 114 17.49 3.96 -2.48
N ASP A 115 16.22 3.97 -2.88
CA ASP A 115 15.82 4.27 -4.27
C ASP A 115 15.46 5.75 -4.49
N GLY A 116 15.55 6.59 -3.45
CA GLY A 116 15.21 8.01 -3.53
C GLY A 116 13.71 8.27 -3.74
N ILE A 117 12.85 7.42 -3.17
CA ILE A 117 11.40 7.57 -3.19
C ILE A 117 10.96 8.14 -1.84
N THR A 118 10.74 9.45 -1.80
CA THR A 118 10.35 10.15 -0.58
C THR A 118 8.96 9.76 -0.11
N ALA A 119 8.82 9.59 1.21
CA ALA A 119 7.54 9.27 1.84
C ALA A 119 6.55 10.43 1.69
N LEU A 120 5.29 10.11 1.42
CA LEU A 120 4.22 11.11 1.35
C LEU A 120 3.73 11.45 2.76
N ASP A 121 3.49 12.73 3.05
CA ASP A 121 2.93 13.11 4.34
C ASP A 121 1.47 12.63 4.45
N PRO A 122 1.15 11.75 5.42
CA PRO A 122 -0.19 11.16 5.52
C PRO A 122 -1.28 12.18 5.83
N ALA A 123 -0.96 13.26 6.56
CA ALA A 123 -1.94 14.27 6.93
C ALA A 123 -2.38 15.09 5.72
N VAL A 124 -1.44 15.44 4.83
CA VAL A 124 -1.75 16.14 3.58
C VAL A 124 -2.54 15.23 2.63
N LEU A 125 -2.10 13.97 2.47
CA LEU A 125 -2.75 13.02 1.57
C LEU A 125 -4.19 12.68 2.03
N ASP A 126 -4.39 12.40 3.32
CA ASP A 126 -5.72 12.07 3.87
C ASP A 126 -6.67 13.28 3.79
N ALA A 127 -6.17 14.50 3.97
CA ALA A 127 -6.96 15.72 3.78
C ALA A 127 -7.38 15.92 2.31
N GLU A 128 -6.48 15.69 1.34
CA GLU A 128 -6.85 15.73 -0.08
C GLU A 128 -7.89 14.66 -0.44
N LEU A 129 -7.69 13.44 0.06
CA LEU A 129 -8.63 12.33 -0.10
C LEU A 129 -10.00 12.69 0.44
N ALA A 130 -10.08 13.24 1.66
CA ALA A 130 -11.34 13.64 2.27
C ALA A 130 -12.16 14.57 1.37
N VAL A 131 -11.51 15.58 0.76
CA VAL A 131 -12.25 16.50 -0.11
C VAL A 131 -12.56 15.90 -1.49
N LEU A 132 -11.71 15.00 -2.01
CA LEU A 132 -12.03 14.26 -3.24
C LEU A 132 -13.21 13.30 -3.04
N THR A 133 -13.28 12.62 -1.89
CA THR A 133 -14.40 11.75 -1.52
C THR A 133 -15.69 12.56 -1.39
N ALA A 134 -15.66 13.70 -0.71
CA ALA A 134 -16.83 14.58 -0.60
C ALA A 134 -17.30 15.09 -1.97
N ALA A 135 -16.38 15.46 -2.87
CA ALA A 135 -16.74 15.87 -4.24
C ALA A 135 -17.34 14.73 -5.10
N ALA A 136 -17.16 13.47 -4.68
CA ALA A 136 -17.68 12.28 -5.33
C ALA A 136 -18.85 11.64 -4.55
N GLU A 137 -19.48 12.34 -3.61
CA GLU A 137 -20.56 11.81 -2.74
C GLU A 137 -21.69 11.11 -3.52
N ASP A 138 -22.02 11.58 -4.72
CA ASP A 138 -23.06 11.01 -5.58
C ASP A 138 -22.77 9.57 -6.05
N TYR A 139 -21.52 9.10 -5.93
CA TYR A 139 -21.12 7.73 -6.24
C TYR A 139 -21.19 6.80 -5.01
N PHE A 140 -21.36 7.38 -3.82
CA PHE A 140 -21.39 6.71 -2.50
C PHE A 140 -22.76 6.89 -1.83
N THR A 141 -23.82 6.46 -2.52
CA THR A 141 -25.19 6.44 -1.96
C THR A 141 -25.36 5.48 -0.77
N ASP A 142 -24.34 4.71 -0.43
CA ASP A 142 -24.28 3.69 0.61
C ASP A 142 -23.03 3.89 1.49
N ASP A 143 -23.01 3.26 2.67
CA ASP A 143 -21.80 3.19 3.51
C ASP A 143 -20.79 2.24 2.83
N THR A 144 -19.85 2.79 2.05
CA THR A 144 -18.78 2.05 1.38
C THR A 144 -17.46 2.24 2.11
N LEU A 145 -16.51 1.31 1.93
CA LEU A 145 -15.21 1.33 2.60
C LEU A 145 -14.43 2.62 2.35
N ASP A 146 -14.54 3.18 1.14
CA ASP A 146 -13.78 4.34 0.69
C ASP A 146 -14.54 5.69 0.88
N ALA A 147 -15.75 5.67 1.47
CA ALA A 147 -16.58 6.86 1.69
C ALA A 147 -16.33 7.58 3.04
N ASP A 148 -15.47 7.04 3.93
CA ASP A 148 -15.28 7.57 5.29
C ASP A 148 -14.46 8.87 5.35
N VAL A 149 -15.12 9.99 5.05
CA VAL A 149 -14.56 11.35 5.16
C VAL A 149 -14.16 11.69 6.60
N VAL A 150 -14.93 11.24 7.59
CA VAL A 150 -14.69 11.57 9.00
C VAL A 150 -13.42 10.89 9.51
N GLY A 151 -13.23 9.61 9.18
CA GLY A 151 -12.03 8.85 9.50
C GLY A 151 -10.78 9.42 8.83
N LEU A 152 -10.90 10.00 7.64
CA LEU A 152 -9.80 10.68 6.96
C LEU A 152 -9.42 12.01 7.64
N LEU A 153 -10.37 12.80 8.11
CA LEU A 153 -10.09 14.12 8.70
C LEU A 153 -9.63 14.03 10.17
N ALA A 154 -10.23 13.14 10.96
CA ALA A 154 -10.06 13.07 12.41
C ALA A 154 -8.61 13.07 12.96
N PRO A 155 -7.60 12.41 12.32
CA PRO A 155 -6.27 12.30 12.90
C PRO A 155 -5.40 13.57 12.74
N HIS A 156 -5.76 14.48 11.83
CA HIS A 156 -4.76 15.33 11.16
C HIS A 156 -4.85 16.84 11.43
N GLY A 157 -5.89 17.31 12.12
CA GLY A 157 -6.14 18.75 12.31
C GLY A 157 -4.96 19.53 12.93
N ALA A 158 -4.26 18.92 13.90
CA ALA A 158 -3.09 19.54 14.53
C ALA A 158 -1.83 19.48 13.66
N ALA A 159 -1.64 18.40 12.88
CA ALA A 159 -0.46 18.20 12.04
C ALA A 159 -0.41 19.21 10.90
N LEU A 160 -1.54 19.44 10.23
CA LEU A 160 -1.63 20.37 9.09
C LEU A 160 -1.36 21.83 9.48
N GLY A 161 -1.68 22.23 10.72
CA GLY A 161 -1.42 23.59 11.22
C GLY A 161 0.07 23.97 11.37
N SER A 162 0.97 22.99 11.32
CA SER A 162 2.42 23.23 11.37
C SER A 162 3.03 23.62 10.03
N TYR A 163 2.35 23.36 8.92
CA TYR A 163 2.83 23.70 7.58
C TYR A 163 2.90 25.21 7.37
N ARG A 164 3.81 25.62 6.48
CA ARG A 164 4.00 27.00 6.04
C ARG A 164 3.95 27.07 4.52
N ASP A 165 2.92 26.48 3.94
CA ASP A 165 2.69 26.42 2.49
C ASP A 165 1.25 26.89 2.17
N PRO A 166 1.07 27.89 1.28
CA PRO A 166 -0.26 28.43 0.97
C PRO A 166 -1.20 27.43 0.30
N ARG A 167 -0.68 26.38 -0.35
CA ARG A 167 -1.48 25.29 -0.92
C ARG A 167 -2.07 24.42 0.18
N VAL A 168 -1.28 24.18 1.25
CA VAL A 168 -1.77 23.47 2.44
C VAL A 168 -2.81 24.31 3.17
N ASP A 169 -2.60 25.62 3.31
CA ASP A 169 -3.59 26.52 3.91
C ASP A 169 -4.95 26.48 3.17
N ALA A 170 -4.91 26.45 1.83
CA ALA A 170 -6.11 26.34 1.00
C ALA A 170 -6.81 24.98 1.15
N LEU A 171 -6.04 23.89 1.27
CA LEU A 171 -6.58 22.56 1.55
C LEU A 171 -7.25 22.52 2.93
N VAL A 172 -6.58 23.05 3.95
CA VAL A 172 -7.12 23.12 5.32
C VAL A 172 -8.41 23.93 5.36
N ALA A 173 -8.51 25.04 4.62
CA ALA A 173 -9.76 25.80 4.53
C ALA A 173 -10.92 24.93 4.01
N ARG A 174 -10.71 24.20 2.91
CA ARG A 174 -11.73 23.27 2.36
C ARG A 174 -12.12 22.16 3.34
N CYS A 175 -11.15 21.63 4.07
CA CYS A 175 -11.42 20.60 5.08
C CYS A 175 -12.21 21.15 6.28
N ARG A 176 -12.02 22.42 6.66
CA ARG A 176 -12.85 23.08 7.68
C ARG A 176 -14.28 23.25 7.21
N ASP A 177 -14.47 23.75 5.99
CA ASP A 177 -15.80 23.89 5.39
C ASP A 177 -16.53 22.53 5.38
N LEU A 178 -15.83 21.48 4.94
CA LEU A 178 -16.35 20.11 4.93
C LEU A 178 -16.66 19.58 6.34
N ALA A 179 -15.80 19.84 7.33
CA ALA A 179 -16.05 19.42 8.71
C ALA A 179 -17.28 20.13 9.31
N ASP A 180 -17.47 21.42 9.01
CA ASP A 180 -18.63 22.21 9.43
C ASP A 180 -19.92 21.68 8.78
N GLU A 181 -19.90 21.32 7.50
CA GLU A 181 -21.02 20.69 6.79
C GLU A 181 -21.42 19.34 7.42
N LEU A 182 -20.42 18.54 7.82
CA LEU A 182 -20.62 17.25 8.49
C LEU A 182 -20.93 17.37 9.99
N GLY A 183 -20.84 18.57 10.56
CA GLY A 183 -21.04 18.82 11.99
C GLY A 183 -19.96 18.22 12.90
N VAL A 184 -18.76 17.97 12.37
CA VAL A 184 -17.62 17.37 13.09
C VAL A 184 -16.66 18.46 13.55
N ARG A 185 -16.21 18.39 14.82
CA ARG A 185 -15.19 19.31 15.34
C ARG A 185 -13.80 18.86 14.92
N TRP A 186 -13.25 19.50 13.90
CA TRP A 186 -11.91 19.18 13.40
C TRP A 186 -10.79 19.95 14.11
N ASP A 187 -11.06 21.16 14.60
CA ASP A 187 -10.08 22.05 15.25
C ASP A 187 -9.76 21.68 16.71
N SER A 188 -9.68 20.40 17.07
CA SER A 188 -9.20 20.04 18.40
C SER A 188 -7.68 20.21 18.46
N GLN A 189 -7.22 21.23 19.20
CA GLN A 189 -5.82 21.43 19.57
C GLN A 189 -5.33 20.26 20.42
N GLY A 190 -5.07 19.12 19.80
CA GLY A 190 -4.16 18.12 20.35
C GLY A 190 -2.77 18.68 20.24
N SER A 191 -2.12 18.95 21.38
CA SER A 191 -0.71 19.35 21.39
C SER A 191 0.07 18.38 20.52
N GLY A 192 0.61 18.85 19.39
CA GLY A 192 1.54 18.05 18.61
C GLY A 192 2.61 17.57 19.57
N ALA A 193 2.66 16.26 19.83
CA ALA A 193 3.87 15.67 20.37
C ALA A 193 4.95 16.08 19.36
N ALA A 194 5.85 16.95 19.78
CA ALA A 194 6.93 17.43 18.94
C ALA A 194 7.54 16.21 18.24
N ARG A 195 7.49 16.17 16.90
CA ARG A 195 8.11 15.13 16.08
C ARG A 195 9.54 15.00 16.56
N ARG A 196 9.82 13.96 17.34
CA ARG A 196 11.12 13.72 17.95
C ARG A 196 12.01 13.01 16.95
N GLU A 197 12.09 13.59 15.76
CA GLU A 197 12.75 13.00 14.60
C GLU A 197 13.97 13.83 14.17
N ASP A 198 14.11 15.07 14.67
CA ASP A 198 15.22 15.98 14.33
C ASP A 198 16.55 15.68 15.05
N TYR A 199 16.68 14.52 15.69
CA TYR A 199 17.95 14.06 16.28
C TYR A 199 18.23 12.58 16.00
N ALA A 200 18.05 12.12 14.76
CA ALA A 200 18.72 10.91 14.29
C ALA A 200 20.04 11.31 13.63
N LEU A 201 21.10 11.43 14.44
CA LEU A 201 22.47 11.42 13.94
C LEU A 201 22.64 10.16 13.09
N ALA A 202 22.81 10.35 11.77
CA ALA A 202 23.10 9.27 10.85
C ALA A 202 24.43 8.62 11.25
N ALA A 203 24.38 7.55 12.04
CA ALA A 203 25.41 6.54 11.99
C ALA A 203 25.32 5.97 10.57
N GLY A 204 26.29 6.34 9.73
CA GLY A 204 26.34 5.85 8.37
C GLY A 204 26.24 4.33 8.35
N LEU A 205 25.53 3.81 7.34
CA LEU A 205 25.59 2.42 6.88
C LEU A 205 27.02 2.13 6.39
N GLY A 206 27.96 2.12 7.33
CA GLY A 206 29.25 1.51 7.15
C GLY A 206 29.08 0.05 7.50
N ASP A 207 29.33 -0.82 6.52
CA ASP A 207 29.55 -2.26 6.63
C ASP A 207 30.04 -2.61 8.06
N GLU A 208 29.11 -2.96 8.96
CA GLU A 208 29.48 -3.33 10.32
C GLU A 208 30.39 -4.55 10.16
N PRO A 209 31.62 -4.50 10.67
CA PRO A 209 32.55 -5.61 10.48
C PRO A 209 31.88 -6.89 10.98
N ARG A 210 31.78 -7.91 10.10
CA ARG A 210 31.15 -9.21 10.41
C ARG A 210 31.51 -9.61 11.83
N SER A 211 30.50 -9.71 12.70
CA SER A 211 30.68 -10.09 14.08
C SER A 211 31.48 -11.40 14.14
N PRO A 212 32.48 -11.51 15.04
CA PRO A 212 33.16 -12.78 15.24
C PRO A 212 32.11 -13.85 15.57
N GLY A 213 32.13 -14.97 14.84
CA GLY A 213 31.12 -16.04 14.99
C GLY A 213 30.00 -16.05 13.94
N THR A 214 30.02 -15.20 12.91
CA THR A 214 29.06 -15.32 11.78
C THR A 214 29.32 -16.58 10.95
N ILE A 215 28.37 -17.52 10.97
CA ILE A 215 28.37 -18.76 10.19
C ILE A 215 27.98 -18.45 8.74
N ALA A 216 26.87 -17.73 8.54
CA ALA A 216 26.33 -17.38 7.24
C ALA A 216 25.57 -16.06 7.32
N ALA A 217 25.41 -15.38 6.19
CA ALA A 217 24.60 -14.16 6.10
C ALA A 217 24.04 -14.02 4.68
N GLY A 218 22.97 -13.26 4.55
CA GLY A 218 22.35 -12.94 3.27
C GLY A 218 21.30 -11.84 3.41
N GLY A 219 20.72 -11.45 2.28
CA GLY A 219 19.62 -10.50 2.21
C GLY A 219 18.43 -11.09 1.48
N VAL A 220 17.22 -10.69 1.85
CA VAL A 220 15.99 -11.01 1.14
C VAL A 220 15.11 -9.77 1.02
N THR A 221 14.16 -9.80 0.10
CA THR A 221 13.13 -8.77 -0.02
C THR A 221 11.87 -9.21 0.73
N ILE A 222 11.37 -8.36 1.61
CA ILE A 222 10.05 -8.48 2.24
C ILE A 222 8.99 -8.26 1.16
N ALA A 223 8.09 -9.22 0.98
CA ALA A 223 6.96 -9.05 0.06
C ALA A 223 5.97 -8.03 0.64
N TRP A 224 5.57 -7.03 -0.15
CA TRP A 224 4.80 -5.91 0.36
C TRP A 224 3.40 -6.35 0.80
N SER A 225 2.77 -7.27 0.07
CA SER A 225 1.46 -7.84 0.44
C SER A 225 1.46 -8.70 1.71
N ASP A 226 2.61 -9.11 2.24
CA ASP A 226 2.68 -9.93 3.46
C ASP A 226 2.78 -9.10 4.74
N VAL A 227 2.97 -7.78 4.64
CA VAL A 227 3.19 -6.89 5.78
C VAL A 227 2.22 -5.70 5.74
N PRO A 228 1.92 -5.08 6.89
CA PRO A 228 1.21 -3.81 6.87
C PRO A 228 1.99 -2.77 6.07
N PRO A 229 1.28 -1.89 5.34
CA PRO A 229 1.93 -0.87 4.52
C PRO A 229 2.63 0.20 5.37
N ALA A 230 3.49 0.99 4.74
CA ALA A 230 4.15 2.15 5.35
C ALA A 230 5.00 1.86 6.60
N ILE A 231 5.56 0.64 6.71
CA ILE A 231 6.52 0.26 7.76
C ILE A 231 7.93 0.13 7.17
N PHE A 232 8.11 -0.82 6.26
CA PHE A 232 9.43 -1.18 5.72
C PHE A 232 9.84 -0.32 4.52
N ASP A 233 11.14 -0.17 4.30
CA ASP A 233 11.70 0.41 3.08
C ASP A 233 11.34 -0.47 1.88
N ALA A 234 10.87 0.13 0.78
CA ALA A 234 10.36 -0.61 -0.37
C ALA A 234 11.46 -1.13 -1.33
N ALA A 235 12.74 -0.83 -1.08
CA ALA A 235 13.83 -1.34 -1.91
C ALA A 235 13.91 -2.87 -1.92
N GLU A 236 14.57 -3.43 -2.94
CA GLU A 236 14.96 -4.84 -2.89
C GLU A 236 16.03 -5.07 -1.81
N HIS A 237 16.10 -6.30 -1.30
CA HIS A 237 17.03 -6.71 -0.25
C HIS A 237 16.94 -5.80 0.99
N ASN A 238 15.70 -5.48 1.38
CA ASN A 238 15.38 -4.64 2.54
C ASN A 238 15.42 -5.38 3.87
N LEU A 239 15.77 -6.67 3.90
CA LEU A 239 16.00 -7.43 5.12
C LEU A 239 17.29 -8.22 5.04
N ASP A 240 18.19 -7.94 5.97
CA ASP A 240 19.43 -8.66 6.18
C ASP A 240 19.26 -9.71 7.27
N TRP A 241 19.88 -10.86 7.09
CA TRP A 241 19.93 -11.92 8.09
C TRP A 241 21.34 -12.47 8.24
N ALA A 242 21.70 -12.87 9.46
CA ALA A 242 22.97 -13.50 9.77
C ALA A 242 22.76 -14.62 10.79
N VAL A 243 23.29 -15.81 10.49
CA VAL A 243 23.42 -16.90 11.45
C VAL A 243 24.71 -16.68 12.21
N VAL A 244 24.62 -16.56 13.52
CA VAL A 244 25.76 -16.29 14.41
C VAL A 244 25.80 -17.33 15.52
N THR A 245 27.02 -17.63 15.97
CA THR A 245 27.26 -18.42 17.19
C THR A 245 27.82 -17.50 18.27
N GLU A 246 27.15 -17.44 19.41
CA GLU A 246 27.58 -16.69 20.59
C GLU A 246 27.43 -17.59 21.82
N ASP A 247 28.50 -17.75 22.60
CA ASP A 247 28.55 -18.65 23.77
C ASP A 247 28.01 -20.08 23.48
N ALA A 248 28.41 -20.65 22.33
CA ALA A 248 27.96 -21.96 21.81
C ALA A 248 26.45 -22.06 21.51
N THR A 249 25.75 -20.93 21.48
CA THR A 249 24.33 -20.83 21.08
C THR A 249 24.23 -20.30 19.66
N VAL A 250 23.55 -21.06 18.79
CA VAL A 250 23.30 -20.65 17.41
C VAL A 250 22.02 -19.82 17.36
N THR A 251 22.13 -18.57 16.91
CA THR A 251 21.00 -17.66 16.72
C THR A 251 21.02 -17.07 15.32
N VAL A 252 19.87 -16.56 14.88
CA VAL A 252 19.74 -15.74 13.68
C VAL A 252 19.47 -14.31 14.12
N GLN A 253 20.31 -13.40 13.70
CA GLN A 253 20.06 -11.97 13.77
C GLN A 253 19.39 -11.53 12.47
N VAL A 254 18.29 -10.81 12.58
CA VAL A 254 17.55 -10.24 11.45
C VAL A 254 17.47 -8.74 11.61
N ARG A 255 17.62 -8.00 10.52
CA ARG A 255 17.45 -6.55 10.47
C ARG A 255 16.74 -6.14 9.18
N ALA A 256 15.50 -5.68 9.33
CA ALA A 256 14.73 -5.05 8.26
C ALA A 256 15.00 -3.55 8.22
N ALA A 257 15.06 -2.98 7.02
CA ALA A 257 15.08 -1.55 6.81
C ALA A 257 13.67 -0.98 7.03
N VAL A 258 13.53 -0.07 7.99
CA VAL A 258 12.28 0.64 8.31
C VAL A 258 12.34 2.04 7.71
N SER A 259 11.28 2.48 7.04
CA SER A 259 11.23 3.77 6.35
C SER A 259 10.03 4.64 6.71
N GLY A 260 8.93 4.04 7.15
CA GLY A 260 7.69 4.75 7.40
C GLY A 260 7.41 5.07 8.87
N PRO A 261 6.29 5.77 9.14
CA PRO A 261 5.96 6.29 10.47
C PRO A 261 5.46 5.20 11.43
N ASP A 262 5.00 4.06 10.90
CA ASP A 262 4.44 2.97 11.69
C ASP A 262 5.52 2.01 12.21
N SER A 263 5.26 1.40 13.37
CA SER A 263 6.22 0.53 14.05
C SER A 263 6.23 -0.88 13.47
N ALA A 264 7.42 -1.46 13.28
CA ALA A 264 7.59 -2.87 12.92
C ALA A 264 7.34 -3.84 14.10
N ALA A 265 7.14 -3.31 15.31
CA ALA A 265 7.05 -4.12 16.52
C ALA A 265 5.92 -5.14 16.47
N GLY A 266 6.24 -6.39 16.79
CA GLY A 266 5.26 -7.49 16.84
C GLY A 266 4.95 -8.14 15.50
N ILE A 267 5.60 -7.72 14.40
CA ILE A 267 5.47 -8.40 13.11
C ILE A 267 6.26 -9.71 13.17
N PRO A 268 5.64 -10.86 12.84
CA PRO A 268 6.32 -12.15 12.88
C PRO A 268 7.40 -12.25 11.80
N VAL A 269 8.53 -12.82 12.18
CA VAL A 269 9.62 -13.18 11.27
C VAL A 269 10.02 -14.62 11.51
N SER A 270 10.31 -15.33 10.43
CA SER A 270 10.73 -16.72 10.46
C SER A 270 11.86 -16.97 9.47
N LEU A 271 12.75 -17.89 9.83
CA LEU A 271 13.81 -18.39 8.99
C LEU A 271 13.68 -19.90 8.87
N ARG A 272 13.89 -20.43 7.67
CA ARG A 272 13.96 -21.87 7.41
C ARG A 272 15.12 -22.19 6.47
N CYS A 273 15.94 -23.15 6.84
CA CYS A 273 17.00 -23.68 5.99
C CYS A 273 17.15 -25.19 6.21
N GLY A 274 16.62 -25.99 5.28
CA GLY A 274 16.61 -27.45 5.41
C GLY A 274 15.87 -27.90 6.67
N ALA A 275 16.60 -28.55 7.60
CA ALA A 275 16.09 -28.99 8.90
C ALA A 275 16.05 -27.86 9.95
N PHE A 276 16.78 -26.77 9.74
CA PHE A 276 16.85 -25.67 10.69
C PHE A 276 15.69 -24.69 10.50
N HIS A 277 15.16 -24.21 11.61
CA HIS A 277 14.14 -23.18 11.62
C HIS A 277 14.28 -22.25 12.83
N GLY A 278 13.84 -21.01 12.68
CA GLY A 278 13.75 -20.03 13.76
C GLY A 278 12.53 -19.14 13.55
N ALA A 279 11.93 -18.67 14.63
CA ALA A 279 10.79 -17.78 14.58
C ALA A 279 10.83 -16.80 15.75
N GLY A 280 10.27 -15.60 15.54
CA GLY A 280 10.23 -14.54 16.52
C GLY A 280 9.43 -13.36 16.01
N LEU A 281 9.57 -12.23 16.70
CA LEU A 281 8.87 -10.99 16.41
C LEU A 281 9.91 -9.88 16.20
N LEU A 282 9.64 -8.99 15.25
CA LEU A 282 10.44 -7.79 15.07
C LEU A 282 10.21 -6.80 16.22
N ASP A 283 11.26 -6.07 16.58
CA ASP A 283 11.19 -4.88 17.43
C ASP A 283 10.76 -3.64 16.64
N ALA A 284 10.70 -2.48 17.30
CA ALA A 284 10.25 -1.24 16.67
C ALA A 284 11.22 -0.76 15.58
N GLU A 285 12.50 -1.12 15.70
CA GLU A 285 13.59 -0.77 14.80
C GLU A 285 13.77 -1.79 13.65
N GLY A 286 12.89 -2.80 13.55
CA GLY A 286 12.94 -3.84 12.53
C GLY A 286 13.99 -4.93 12.79
N GLY A 287 14.51 -5.04 14.00
CA GLY A 287 15.43 -6.08 14.44
C GLY A 287 14.74 -7.29 15.05
N ALA A 288 15.36 -8.47 14.97
CA ALA A 288 14.98 -9.64 15.78
C ALA A 288 16.17 -10.57 16.00
N VAL A 289 16.16 -11.29 17.13
CA VAL A 289 17.09 -12.40 17.41
C VAL A 289 16.28 -13.67 17.57
N LEU A 290 16.49 -14.64 16.68
CA LEU A 290 15.73 -15.88 16.60
C LEU A 290 16.60 -17.05 17.10
N PRO A 291 16.09 -17.90 18.00
CA PRO A 291 16.75 -19.16 18.29
C PRO A 291 16.71 -20.05 17.04
N VAL A 292 17.83 -20.74 16.74
CA VAL A 292 17.86 -21.75 15.68
C VAL A 292 17.56 -23.11 16.27
N LEU A 293 16.52 -23.75 15.77
CA LEU A 293 16.06 -25.08 16.17
C LEU A 293 16.28 -26.09 15.06
N ASP A 294 16.60 -27.33 15.42
CA ASP A 294 16.70 -28.48 14.51
C ASP A 294 15.32 -29.06 14.14
N ALA A 295 15.28 -30.16 13.38
CA ALA A 295 14.03 -30.81 12.97
C ALA A 295 13.19 -31.35 14.15
N ASP A 296 13.81 -31.63 15.30
CA ASP A 296 13.17 -32.13 16.51
C ASP A 296 12.74 -30.99 17.46
N GLY A 297 12.97 -29.72 17.07
CA GLY A 297 12.68 -28.54 17.88
C GLY A 297 13.68 -28.29 19.01
N ARG A 298 14.86 -28.90 18.96
CA ARG A 298 15.95 -28.67 19.92
C ARG A 298 16.88 -27.56 19.43
N PRO A 299 17.55 -26.82 20.33
CA PRO A 299 18.56 -25.84 19.93
C PRO A 299 19.61 -26.47 19.01
N ALA A 300 19.90 -25.82 17.89
CA ALA A 300 20.86 -26.30 16.92
C ALA A 300 22.27 -26.37 17.51
N GLU A 301 22.95 -27.50 17.27
CA GLU A 301 24.35 -27.64 17.64
C GLU A 301 25.24 -26.82 16.69
N GLU A 302 26.24 -26.13 17.25
CA GLU A 302 27.17 -25.30 16.49
C GLU A 302 27.83 -26.06 15.32
N ALA A 303 28.31 -27.28 15.56
CA ALA A 303 28.95 -28.08 14.52
C ALA A 303 28.00 -28.43 13.37
N GLN A 304 26.71 -28.62 13.66
CA GLN A 304 25.71 -28.90 12.62
C GLN A 304 25.40 -27.64 11.82
N ALA A 305 25.30 -26.48 12.49
CA ALA A 305 25.08 -25.19 11.85
C ALA A 305 26.24 -24.80 10.91
N TRP A 306 27.50 -25.07 11.29
CA TRP A 306 28.68 -24.82 10.43
C TRP A 306 28.73 -25.73 9.20
N ASN A 307 28.21 -26.94 9.29
CA ASN A 307 28.17 -27.89 8.17
C ASN A 307 26.95 -27.73 7.27
N ALA A 308 26.01 -26.85 7.62
CA ALA A 308 24.79 -26.62 6.87
C ALA A 308 25.03 -25.72 5.66
N ASP A 309 24.33 -26.01 4.56
CA ASP A 309 24.29 -25.13 3.39
C ASP A 309 23.19 -24.08 3.57
N TRP A 310 23.58 -22.90 4.02
CA TRP A 310 22.68 -21.76 4.24
C TRP A 310 22.28 -21.02 2.96
N SER A 311 22.75 -21.43 1.77
CA SER A 311 22.38 -20.78 0.51
C SER A 311 20.89 -20.96 0.15
N ALA A 312 20.26 -22.03 0.65
CA ALA A 312 18.84 -22.33 0.44
C ALA A 312 17.91 -21.71 1.50
N THR A 313 18.41 -20.76 2.29
CA THR A 313 17.67 -20.09 3.36
C THR A 313 16.45 -19.36 2.80
N ARG A 314 15.31 -19.55 3.44
CA ARG A 314 14.08 -18.77 3.21
C ARG A 314 13.74 -18.02 4.47
N VAL A 315 13.57 -16.71 4.34
CA VAL A 315 13.10 -15.84 5.40
C VAL A 315 11.71 -15.35 5.02
N GLY A 316 10.76 -15.45 5.95
CA GLY A 316 9.40 -14.95 5.79
C GLY A 316 9.12 -13.90 6.86
N VAL A 317 8.41 -12.83 6.47
CA VAL A 317 7.96 -11.76 7.36
C VAL A 317 6.45 -11.60 7.18
N GLY A 318 5.72 -11.44 8.27
CA GLY A 318 4.27 -11.23 8.23
C GLY A 318 3.49 -12.48 7.78
N GLY A 319 2.60 -12.30 6.80
CA GLY A 319 1.61 -13.31 6.35
C GLY A 319 2.21 -14.54 5.64
N GLY A 320 3.39 -14.41 5.03
CA GLY A 320 4.14 -15.51 4.42
C GLY A 320 3.45 -16.20 3.23
N GLY A 321 2.60 -15.48 2.49
CA GLY A 321 1.80 -16.00 1.38
C GLY A 321 1.95 -15.26 0.05
N ALA A 322 2.68 -14.14 0.02
CA ALA A 322 2.77 -13.31 -1.17
C ALA A 322 3.77 -13.86 -2.20
N ALA A 323 3.39 -13.75 -3.47
CA ALA A 323 4.19 -14.16 -4.63
C ALA A 323 4.42 -12.98 -5.60
N GLU A 324 4.61 -11.77 -5.06
CA GLU A 324 4.97 -10.61 -5.86
C GLU A 324 6.35 -10.83 -6.50
N SER A 325 6.44 -10.68 -7.81
CA SER A 325 7.71 -10.80 -8.52
C SER A 325 8.55 -9.53 -8.35
N SER A 326 9.87 -9.65 -8.54
CA SER A 326 10.76 -8.49 -8.56
C SER A 326 10.39 -7.51 -9.67
N GLU A 327 9.96 -8.00 -10.84
CA GLU A 327 9.55 -7.14 -11.95
C GLU A 327 8.31 -6.31 -11.60
N LEU A 328 7.38 -6.87 -10.82
CA LEU A 328 6.20 -6.14 -10.37
C LEU A 328 6.58 -5.00 -9.42
N ARG A 329 7.48 -5.26 -8.45
CA ARG A 329 7.96 -4.23 -7.52
C ARG A 329 8.80 -3.17 -8.22
N ASP A 330 9.66 -3.56 -9.16
CA ASP A 330 10.44 -2.64 -10.00
C ASP A 330 9.52 -1.71 -10.79
N ARG A 331 8.47 -2.25 -11.41
CA ARG A 331 7.48 -1.47 -12.16
C ARG A 331 6.78 -0.44 -11.27
N VAL A 332 6.37 -0.83 -10.06
CA VAL A 332 5.70 0.07 -9.11
C VAL A 332 6.65 1.15 -8.56
N ARG A 333 7.88 0.79 -8.21
CA ARG A 333 8.91 1.76 -7.81
C ARG A 333 9.21 2.75 -8.94
N ALA A 334 9.39 2.27 -10.17
CA ALA A 334 9.63 3.13 -11.34
C ALA A 334 8.48 4.11 -11.58
N PHE A 335 7.23 3.67 -11.39
CA PHE A 335 6.06 4.54 -11.44
C PHE A 335 6.11 5.64 -10.37
N ALA A 336 6.41 5.29 -9.11
CA ALA A 336 6.54 6.27 -8.03
C ALA A 336 7.67 7.28 -8.29
N CYS A 337 8.86 6.81 -8.71
CA CYS A 337 9.98 7.67 -9.09
C CYS A 337 9.59 8.66 -10.21
N ALA A 338 8.88 8.19 -11.24
CA ALA A 338 8.45 9.04 -12.35
C ALA A 338 7.50 10.14 -11.88
N ARG A 339 6.61 9.85 -10.93
CA ARG A 339 5.66 10.82 -10.37
C ARG A 339 6.34 11.90 -9.53
N LEU A 340 7.36 11.55 -8.73
CA LEU A 340 8.14 12.54 -7.99
C LEU A 340 9.04 13.37 -8.91
N ALA A 341 9.68 12.74 -9.90
CA ALA A 341 10.61 13.42 -10.81
C ALA A 341 9.91 14.38 -11.78
N THR A 342 8.68 14.07 -12.20
CA THR A 342 7.89 14.92 -13.09
C THR A 342 6.42 14.85 -12.69
N PRO A 343 6.01 15.63 -11.67
CA PRO A 343 4.63 15.63 -11.20
C PRO A 343 3.64 15.91 -12.31
N ALA A 344 2.72 14.98 -12.53
CA ALA A 344 1.67 15.09 -13.54
C ALA A 344 0.57 16.09 -13.10
N ALA A 345 -0.33 16.45 -14.02
CA ALA A 345 -1.47 17.31 -13.69
C ALA A 345 -2.43 16.69 -12.65
N ASP A 346 -2.43 15.37 -12.52
CA ASP A 346 -3.19 14.62 -11.51
C ASP A 346 -2.42 14.39 -10.20
N ALA A 347 -1.23 14.99 -10.02
CA ALA A 347 -0.46 14.88 -8.80
C ALA A 347 -1.22 15.42 -7.59
N PHE A 348 -1.06 14.71 -6.47
CA PHE A 348 -1.51 15.13 -5.15
C PHE A 348 -0.54 16.17 -4.58
N LEU A 349 -1.04 17.10 -3.77
CA LEU A 349 -0.22 18.05 -3.02
C LEU A 349 0.81 17.33 -2.16
N ALA A 350 0.47 16.18 -1.57
CA ALA A 350 1.43 15.36 -0.83
C ALA A 350 2.64 14.93 -1.70
N GLU A 351 2.41 14.61 -2.98
CA GLU A 351 3.48 14.26 -3.92
C GLU A 351 4.32 15.49 -4.31
N LEU A 352 3.68 16.64 -4.51
CA LEU A 352 4.37 17.89 -4.81
C LEU A 352 5.30 18.30 -3.66
N LEU A 353 4.81 18.25 -2.42
CA LEU A 353 5.61 18.57 -1.24
C LEU A 353 6.77 17.57 -1.06
N ALA A 354 6.54 16.28 -1.32
CA ALA A 354 7.59 15.27 -1.28
C ALA A 354 8.67 15.55 -2.33
N ALA A 355 8.29 15.81 -3.59
CA ALA A 355 9.22 16.13 -4.67
C ALA A 355 10.02 17.43 -4.44
N GLU A 356 9.42 18.41 -3.76
CA GLU A 356 10.07 19.67 -3.39
C GLU A 356 11.00 19.54 -2.18
N SER A 357 10.78 18.56 -1.31
CA SER A 357 11.60 18.32 -0.11
C SER A 357 12.93 17.62 -0.41
N ASP A 358 13.07 17.03 -1.60
CA ASP A 358 14.29 16.37 -2.07
C ASP A 358 15.38 17.36 -2.57
N TYR A 359 15.09 18.67 -2.57
CA TYR A 359 15.98 19.75 -3.00
C TYR A 359 16.43 20.66 -1.86
#